data_AF-A0A497BE60-F1
#
_entry.id   AF-A0A497BE60-F1
#
_cell.length_a   1.000
_cell.length_b   1.000
_cell.length_c   1.000
_cell.angle_alpha   90.00
_cell.angle_beta   90.00
_cell.angle_gamma   90.00
#
_symmetry.space_group_name_H-M   'P 1'
#
loop_
_entity.id
_entity.type
_entity.pdbx_description
1 polymer ?
#
loop_
_entity_poly.entity_id
_entity_poly.type
_entity_poly.pdbx_seq_one_letter_code
_entity_poly.pdbx_strand_id
1 'polypeptide(L)'
;MKKYQLDKLFKMNTEYRTRARTCMVIKKLCTNDTAEVTTYIDDKEVTHLIDKVAPLHTINTNLNKPLDLKDLYLVIPPDTKFKWSGTSGKLVRGIGDLIRLDVGEAMPSDLIARFKAQHNHFMTTKIGSTKGTGTSWAADSEIELMEIAPTTPEKYILRHIIGVEEVQAGVDAETEGDVAILFYLDGAPLDIETSTEGVLGISRYAMPMPPAETTENNPFTLEANPIEVAGDHTLKVKARNVSGGALFATTEAQYKLYVVVDYYKFVGGA
;
A
#
# COMPACT_ATOMS: atom_id res chain seq x y z
N MET A 1 24.20 23.42 8.10
CA MET A 1 23.36 22.48 7.32
C MET A 1 22.91 23.05 5.99
N LYS A 2 23.12 22.32 4.89
CA LYS A 2 22.53 22.65 3.58
C LYS A 2 21.56 21.56 3.14
N LYS A 3 20.40 21.94 2.58
CA LYS A 3 19.42 21.03 2.00
C LYS A 3 19.43 21.19 0.47
N TYR A 4 19.44 20.06 -0.22
CA TYR A 4 19.31 19.98 -1.68
C TYR A 4 18.13 19.09 -2.02
N GLN A 5 17.55 19.27 -3.20
CA GLN A 5 16.52 18.36 -3.70
C GLN A 5 17.12 16.98 -3.93
N LEU A 6 16.52 15.96 -3.30
CA LEU A 6 16.75 14.56 -3.62
C LEU A 6 15.69 14.13 -4.64
N ASP A 7 16.15 13.71 -5.81
CA ASP A 7 15.35 13.04 -6.81
C ASP A 7 16.29 12.11 -7.58
N LYS A 8 16.28 10.82 -7.20
CA LYS A 8 17.27 9.85 -7.65
C LYS A 8 16.63 8.52 -8.00
N LEU A 9 17.14 7.91 -9.07
CA LEU A 9 16.87 6.53 -9.46
C LEU A 9 17.92 5.61 -8.83
N PHE A 10 17.44 4.54 -8.22
CA PHE A 10 18.22 3.49 -7.63
C PHE A 10 17.92 2.19 -8.36
N LYS A 11 18.97 1.42 -8.64
CA LYS A 11 18.83 0.10 -9.26
C LYS A 11 18.42 -0.92 -8.20
N MET A 12 17.53 -1.81 -8.57
CA MET A 12 17.17 -2.94 -7.73
C MET A 12 18.40 -3.80 -7.40
N ASN A 13 18.39 -4.43 -6.22
CA ASN A 13 19.39 -5.37 -5.73
C ASN A 13 20.83 -4.81 -5.68
N THR A 14 20.98 -3.48 -5.67
CA THR A 14 22.27 -2.80 -5.52
C THR A 14 22.36 -2.22 -4.10
N GLU A 15 23.44 -2.54 -3.39
CA GLU A 15 23.73 -1.92 -2.10
C GLU A 15 24.39 -0.55 -2.31
N TYR A 16 23.78 0.46 -1.72
CA TYR A 16 24.28 1.83 -1.70
C TYR A 16 24.71 2.20 -0.29
N ARG A 17 25.57 3.21 -0.18
CA ARG A 17 25.99 3.79 1.10
C ARG A 17 26.03 5.30 1.03
N THR A 18 25.45 5.97 2.01
CA THR A 18 25.59 7.42 2.17
C THR A 18 27.02 7.77 2.57
N ARG A 19 27.48 8.98 2.22
CA ARG A 19 28.81 9.47 2.62
C ARG A 19 28.78 9.99 4.06
N ALA A 20 29.94 10.12 4.70
CA ALA A 20 30.13 10.56 6.09
C ALA A 20 29.49 11.89 6.53
N ARG A 21 29.00 12.71 5.59
CA ARG A 21 28.31 13.98 5.88
C ARG A 21 27.03 14.16 5.06
N THR A 22 26.45 13.05 4.63
CA THR A 22 25.27 13.05 3.78
C THR A 22 24.16 12.26 4.44
N CYS A 23 23.04 12.92 4.71
CA CYS A 23 21.81 12.27 5.12
C CYS A 23 20.80 12.40 3.98
N MET A 24 20.08 11.32 3.69
CA MET A 24 18.95 11.35 2.75
C MET A 24 17.65 11.24 3.54
N VAL A 25 16.69 12.11 3.23
CA VAL A 25 15.32 12.07 3.74
C VAL A 25 14.41 11.81 2.55
N ILE A 26 13.91 10.59 2.44
CA ILE A 26 13.03 10.17 1.35
C ILE A 26 11.58 10.38 1.81
N LYS A 27 10.89 11.31 1.17
CA LYS A 27 9.50 11.67 1.46
C LYS A 27 8.52 10.96 0.52
N LYS A 28 8.96 10.64 -0.70
CA LYS A 28 8.13 9.90 -1.67
C LYS A 28 8.92 8.79 -2.33
N LEU A 29 8.24 7.70 -2.63
CA LEU A 29 8.80 6.52 -3.31
C LEU A 29 7.93 6.13 -4.51
N CYS A 30 8.56 5.64 -5.56
CA CYS A 30 7.87 5.00 -6.68
C CYS A 30 8.77 3.96 -7.36
N THR A 31 8.16 3.04 -8.10
CA THR A 31 8.86 1.95 -8.80
C THR A 31 8.19 1.60 -10.12
N ASN A 32 8.94 0.95 -11.02
CA ASN A 32 8.41 0.33 -12.24
C ASN A 32 8.42 -1.20 -12.17
N ASP A 33 8.52 -1.74 -10.95
CA ASP A 33 8.44 -3.17 -10.68
C ASP A 33 6.98 -3.58 -10.42
N THR A 34 6.53 -4.57 -11.18
CA THR A 34 5.21 -5.20 -11.03
C THR A 34 5.22 -6.28 -9.94
N ALA A 35 6.42 -6.67 -9.47
CA ALA A 35 6.59 -7.46 -8.27
C ALA A 35 6.78 -6.54 -7.06
N GLU A 36 6.56 -7.10 -5.87
CA GLU A 36 6.77 -6.38 -4.63
C GLU A 36 8.25 -6.02 -4.43
N VAL A 37 8.47 -4.76 -4.06
CA VAL A 37 9.78 -4.18 -3.78
C VAL A 37 9.92 -3.97 -2.29
N THR A 38 10.97 -4.54 -1.68
CA THR A 38 11.26 -4.38 -0.26
C THR A 38 12.43 -3.44 -0.04
N THR A 39 12.27 -2.45 0.83
CA THR A 39 13.32 -1.48 1.16
C THR A 39 14.03 -1.87 2.44
N TYR A 40 15.36 -1.87 2.40
CA TYR A 40 16.22 -2.10 3.55
C TYR A 40 17.11 -0.88 3.81
N ILE A 41 17.15 -0.43 5.06
CA ILE A 41 18.07 0.59 5.54
C ILE A 41 18.79 0.01 6.76
N ASP A 42 20.12 -0.05 6.71
CA ASP A 42 20.95 -0.67 7.75
C ASP A 42 20.52 -2.10 8.08
N ASP A 43 20.29 -2.91 7.04
CA ASP A 43 19.74 -4.28 7.10
C ASP A 43 18.35 -4.44 7.72
N LYS A 44 17.68 -3.34 8.07
CA LYS A 44 16.32 -3.36 8.60
C LYS A 44 15.32 -3.08 7.49
N GLU A 45 14.29 -3.91 7.43
CA GLU A 45 13.14 -3.72 6.55
C GLU A 45 12.28 -2.54 7.01
N VAL A 46 11.85 -1.69 6.07
CA VAL A 46 11.17 -0.43 6.41
C VAL A 46 10.00 -0.06 5.49
N THR A 47 9.82 -0.67 4.31
CA THR A 47 8.65 -0.41 3.46
C THR A 47 8.59 -1.39 2.30
N HIS A 48 7.36 -1.68 1.86
CA HIS A 48 7.07 -2.46 0.66
C HIS A 48 6.28 -1.64 -0.35
N LEU A 49 6.62 -1.77 -1.62
CA LEU A 49 6.10 -0.96 -2.71
C LEU A 49 5.83 -1.82 -3.95
N ILE A 50 4.88 -1.40 -4.78
CA ILE A 50 4.63 -1.99 -6.10
C ILE A 50 4.19 -0.88 -7.06
N ASP A 51 4.46 -1.04 -8.35
CA ASP A 51 4.14 -0.04 -9.37
C ASP A 51 2.66 0.33 -9.43
N LYS A 52 1.74 -0.63 -9.20
CA LYS A 52 0.29 -0.37 -9.18
C LYS A 52 -0.09 0.72 -8.19
N VAL A 53 0.52 0.72 -7.00
CA VAL A 53 0.26 1.69 -5.94
C VAL A 53 1.08 2.97 -6.13
N ALA A 54 2.30 2.87 -6.62
CA ALA A 54 3.24 3.98 -6.70
C ALA A 54 4.10 3.88 -7.98
N PRO A 55 3.52 4.19 -9.14
CA PRO A 55 4.20 4.01 -10.41
C PRO A 55 5.34 5.01 -10.55
N LEU A 56 6.44 4.58 -11.17
CA LEU A 56 7.60 5.43 -11.46
C LEU A 56 7.20 6.70 -12.23
N HIS A 57 6.19 6.56 -13.09
CA HIS A 57 5.59 7.61 -13.89
C HIS A 57 4.07 7.47 -13.85
N THR A 58 3.37 8.58 -13.59
CA THR A 58 1.92 8.66 -13.76
C THR A 58 1.61 8.65 -15.25
N ILE A 59 0.78 7.68 -15.68
CA ILE A 59 0.36 7.50 -17.07
C ILE A 59 -1.15 7.23 -17.10
N ASN A 60 -1.76 7.26 -18.28
CA ASN A 60 -3.20 7.09 -18.45
C ASN A 60 -3.78 5.77 -17.90
N THR A 61 -2.96 4.71 -17.80
CA THR A 61 -3.36 3.41 -17.24
C THR A 61 -3.01 3.24 -15.77
N ASN A 62 -2.30 4.19 -15.16
CA ASN A 62 -2.04 4.23 -13.73
C ASN A 62 -1.83 5.69 -13.28
N LEU A 63 -2.93 6.28 -12.81
CA LEU A 63 -3.00 7.67 -12.37
C LEU A 63 -2.51 7.88 -10.93
N ASN A 64 -2.06 6.81 -10.25
CA ASN A 64 -1.41 6.98 -8.96
C ASN A 64 -0.15 7.86 -9.08
N LYS A 65 0.11 8.58 -7.99
CA LYS A 65 1.29 9.43 -7.84
C LYS A 65 2.37 8.66 -7.06
N PRO A 66 3.62 9.14 -7.03
CA PRO A 66 4.60 8.61 -6.09
C PRO A 66 4.02 8.56 -4.68
N LEU A 67 4.21 7.44 -4.00
CA LEU A 67 3.68 7.22 -2.66
C LEU A 67 4.24 8.26 -1.70
N ASP A 68 3.38 9.12 -1.18
CA ASP A 68 3.76 10.14 -0.21
C ASP A 68 3.80 9.52 1.19
N LEU A 69 5.01 9.43 1.75
CA LEU A 69 5.24 8.82 3.05
C LEU A 69 4.79 9.72 4.20
N LYS A 70 4.39 10.99 3.93
CA LYS A 70 3.94 11.97 4.94
C LYS A 70 4.92 12.02 6.12
N ASP A 71 4.45 11.83 7.35
CA ASP A 71 5.28 11.83 8.57
C ASP A 71 6.13 10.57 8.74
N LEU A 72 5.90 9.54 7.92
CA LEU A 72 6.62 8.25 7.93
C LEU A 72 7.76 8.18 6.93
N TYR A 73 8.23 9.34 6.46
CA TYR A 73 9.40 9.47 5.61
C TYR A 73 10.59 8.63 6.10
N LEU A 74 11.40 8.15 5.16
CA LEU A 74 12.58 7.35 5.46
C LEU A 74 13.79 8.25 5.65
N VAL A 75 14.56 7.98 6.68
CA VAL A 75 15.84 8.64 6.94
C VAL A 75 16.96 7.64 6.72
N ILE A 76 17.94 8.03 5.92
CA ILE A 76 19.19 7.31 5.74
C ILE A 76 20.30 8.23 6.27
N PRO A 77 20.81 8.00 7.49
CA PRO A 77 21.86 8.79 8.10
C PRO A 77 23.18 8.71 7.30
N PRO A 78 24.20 9.50 7.67
CA PRO A 78 25.56 9.34 7.14
C PRO A 78 26.12 7.93 7.34
N ASP A 79 27.01 7.52 6.44
CA ASP A 79 27.75 6.25 6.49
C ASP A 79 26.87 4.99 6.63
N THR A 80 25.60 5.09 6.26
CA THR A 80 24.59 4.03 6.40
C THR A 80 24.34 3.36 5.07
N LYS A 81 24.26 2.02 5.08
CA LYS A 81 23.93 1.24 3.89
C LYS A 81 22.42 1.13 3.67
N PHE A 82 22.01 0.99 2.43
CA PHE A 82 20.62 0.81 2.05
C PHE A 82 20.51 0.10 0.70
N LYS A 83 19.40 -0.61 0.49
CA LYS A 83 19.10 -1.29 -0.77
C LYS A 83 17.59 -1.42 -0.98
N TRP A 84 17.20 -1.59 -2.24
CA TRP A 84 15.86 -2.04 -2.63
C TRP A 84 15.98 -3.43 -3.24
N SER A 85 15.16 -4.36 -2.78
CA SER A 85 15.12 -5.74 -3.23
C SER A 85 13.88 -5.98 -4.08
N GLY A 86 14.03 -6.66 -5.22
CA GLY A 86 12.94 -6.89 -6.18
C GLY A 86 13.47 -7.46 -7.50
N THR A 87 12.75 -7.23 -8.59
CA THR A 87 13.11 -7.72 -9.93
C THR A 87 14.36 -7.02 -10.48
N SER A 88 15.33 -7.79 -10.97
CA SER A 88 16.55 -7.25 -11.58
C SER A 88 16.24 -6.36 -12.80
N GLY A 89 16.99 -5.26 -12.94
CA GLY A 89 16.79 -4.29 -14.04
C GLY A 89 15.65 -3.28 -13.80
N LYS A 90 14.84 -3.45 -12.75
CA LYS A 90 13.85 -2.47 -12.31
C LYS A 90 14.49 -1.37 -11.46
N LEU A 91 13.74 -0.29 -11.28
CA LEU A 91 14.18 0.94 -10.64
C LEU A 91 13.25 1.35 -9.52
N VAL A 92 13.83 2.00 -8.53
CA VAL A 92 13.11 2.76 -7.51
C VAL A 92 13.52 4.22 -7.61
N ARG A 93 12.57 5.14 -7.52
CA ARG A 93 12.84 6.57 -7.43
C ARG A 93 12.51 7.07 -6.04
N GLY A 94 13.52 7.62 -5.37
CA GLY A 94 13.37 8.30 -4.08
C GLY A 94 13.35 9.81 -4.27
N ILE A 95 12.34 10.47 -3.73
CA ILE A 95 12.14 11.92 -3.81
C ILE A 95 12.09 12.50 -2.39
N GLY A 96 12.80 13.61 -2.13
CA GLY A 96 12.80 14.28 -0.84
C GLY A 96 13.97 15.26 -0.69
N ASP A 97 14.67 15.20 0.44
CA ASP A 97 15.76 16.10 0.78
C ASP A 97 17.10 15.37 0.91
N LEU A 98 18.14 15.92 0.30
CA LEU A 98 19.53 15.54 0.52
C LEU A 98 20.17 16.57 1.45
N ILE A 99 20.48 16.15 2.67
CA ILE A 99 21.06 17.00 3.71
C ILE A 99 22.57 16.81 3.70
N ARG A 100 23.30 17.93 3.61
CA ARG A 100 24.75 17.97 3.75
C ARG A 100 25.11 18.66 5.05
N LEU A 101 25.80 17.92 5.91
CA LEU A 101 26.29 18.40 7.20
C LEU A 101 27.64 19.09 7.01
N ASP A 102 27.85 20.18 7.73
CA ASP A 102 29.16 20.83 7.85
C ASP A 102 30.10 20.01 8.77
N VAL A 103 31.39 20.37 8.82
CA VAL A 103 32.34 19.67 9.68
C VAL A 103 31.94 19.88 11.14
N GLY A 104 31.79 18.79 11.90
CA GLY A 104 31.36 18.84 13.31
C GLY A 104 29.87 19.06 13.52
N GLU A 105 29.07 19.21 12.45
CA GLU A 105 27.63 19.36 12.56
C GLU A 105 26.95 18.00 12.79
N ALA A 106 26.14 17.91 13.84
CA ALA A 106 25.35 16.73 14.14
C ALA A 106 24.06 16.68 13.30
N MET A 107 23.54 15.47 13.10
CA MET A 107 22.22 15.29 12.49
C MET A 107 21.13 15.80 13.46
N PRO A 108 20.07 16.46 12.96
CA PRO A 108 18.93 16.88 13.76
C PRO A 108 18.33 15.72 14.56
N SER A 109 17.92 15.99 15.79
CA SER A 109 17.43 14.97 16.73
C SER A 109 16.14 14.29 16.27
N ASP A 110 15.27 15.01 15.58
CA ASP A 110 14.05 14.51 14.96
C ASP A 110 14.35 13.46 13.87
N LEU A 111 15.36 13.70 13.02
CA LEU A 111 15.77 12.74 12.00
C LEU A 111 16.41 11.49 12.61
N ILE A 112 17.18 11.64 13.70
CA ILE A 112 17.73 10.52 14.45
C ILE A 112 16.59 9.68 15.05
N ALA A 113 15.61 10.34 15.67
CA ALA A 113 14.45 9.67 16.26
C ALA A 113 13.65 8.92 15.19
N ARG A 114 13.39 9.55 14.04
CA ARG A 114 12.71 8.90 12.90
C ARG A 114 13.49 7.69 12.40
N PHE A 115 14.80 7.80 12.17
CA PHE A 115 15.63 6.66 11.75
C PHE A 115 15.55 5.48 12.74
N LYS A 116 15.58 5.76 14.04
CA LYS A 116 15.43 4.71 15.06
C LYS A 116 14.05 4.07 15.05
N ALA A 117 12.99 4.84 14.77
CA ALA A 117 11.62 4.35 14.76
C ALA A 117 11.21 3.66 13.45
N GLN A 118 11.80 4.00 12.31
CA GLN A 118 11.27 3.66 10.99
C GLN A 118 11.20 2.15 10.66
N HIS A 119 11.89 1.28 11.39
CA HIS A 119 11.78 -0.18 11.21
C HIS A 119 10.66 -0.81 12.05
N ASN A 120 10.15 -0.07 13.04
CA ASN A 120 9.01 -0.47 13.87
C ASN A 120 7.77 0.36 13.56
N HIS A 121 7.90 1.44 12.79
CA HIS A 121 6.78 2.28 12.42
C HIS A 121 6.99 2.84 11.02
N PHE A 122 6.28 2.30 10.02
CA PHE A 122 6.44 2.68 8.62
C PHE A 122 5.19 2.47 7.78
N MET A 123 5.13 3.18 6.65
CA MET A 123 4.10 2.97 5.62
C MET A 123 4.49 1.80 4.72
N THR A 124 3.58 0.87 4.47
CA THR A 124 3.82 -0.30 3.63
C THR A 124 2.59 -0.67 2.79
N THR A 125 2.82 -1.39 1.69
CA THR A 125 1.75 -1.96 0.88
C THR A 125 1.49 -3.41 1.31
N LYS A 126 0.25 -3.75 1.65
CA LYS A 126 -0.22 -5.13 1.76
C LYS A 126 -0.94 -5.51 0.46
N ILE A 127 -0.63 -6.70 -0.02
CA ILE A 127 -1.15 -7.23 -1.28
C ILE A 127 -1.89 -8.52 -0.97
N GLY A 128 -3.17 -8.57 -1.33
CA GLY A 128 -4.01 -9.75 -1.17
C GLY A 128 -3.65 -10.82 -2.19
N SER A 129 -4.11 -12.04 -1.95
CA SER A 129 -4.03 -13.11 -2.95
C SER A 129 -5.00 -12.84 -4.09
N THR A 130 -4.67 -13.28 -5.31
CA THR A 130 -5.65 -13.30 -6.40
C THR A 130 -6.75 -14.32 -6.06
N LYS A 131 -8.01 -13.91 -6.20
CA LYS A 131 -9.18 -14.72 -5.87
C LYS A 131 -10.12 -14.76 -7.06
N GLY A 132 -10.39 -15.97 -7.50
CA GLY A 132 -11.34 -16.23 -8.56
C GLY A 132 -12.74 -16.48 -8.03
N THR A 133 -13.75 -16.16 -8.83
CA THR A 133 -15.16 -16.36 -8.51
C THR A 133 -15.77 -17.57 -9.22
N GLY A 134 -14.97 -18.36 -9.95
CA GLY A 134 -15.45 -19.32 -10.93
C GLY A 134 -16.15 -18.67 -12.13
N THR A 135 -16.73 -19.50 -13.01
CA THR A 135 -17.54 -19.05 -14.17
C THR A 135 -18.96 -18.63 -13.81
N SER A 136 -19.37 -18.85 -12.55
CA SER A 136 -20.65 -18.42 -12.00
C SER A 136 -20.42 -18.02 -10.54
N TRP A 137 -20.72 -16.76 -10.24
CA TRP A 137 -20.63 -16.20 -8.90
C TRP A 137 -22.04 -15.96 -8.37
N ALA A 138 -22.50 -16.79 -7.42
CA ALA A 138 -23.85 -16.71 -6.89
C ALA A 138 -24.16 -15.35 -6.24
N ALA A 139 -25.43 -14.92 -6.32
CA ALA A 139 -25.91 -13.75 -5.59
C ALA A 139 -25.56 -13.86 -4.10
N ASP A 140 -25.20 -12.74 -3.48
CA ASP A 140 -24.88 -12.60 -2.06
C ASP A 140 -23.67 -13.42 -1.56
N SER A 141 -22.99 -14.14 -2.45
CA SER A 141 -21.83 -14.91 -2.06
C SER A 141 -20.57 -14.04 -2.01
N GLU A 142 -19.70 -14.35 -1.06
CA GLU A 142 -18.50 -13.58 -0.75
C GLU A 142 -17.22 -14.36 -1.10
N ILE A 143 -16.22 -13.64 -1.58
CA ILE A 143 -14.84 -14.12 -1.67
C ILE A 143 -13.93 -13.26 -0.78
N GLU A 144 -13.06 -13.90 -0.01
CA GLU A 144 -12.11 -13.17 0.85
C GLU A 144 -10.88 -12.75 0.05
N LEU A 145 -10.67 -11.44 -0.09
CA LEU A 145 -9.55 -10.87 -0.84
C LEU A 145 -8.30 -10.70 0.03
N MET A 146 -8.47 -10.41 1.32
CA MET A 146 -7.37 -10.16 2.24
C MET A 146 -7.79 -10.42 3.68
N GLU A 147 -6.83 -10.92 4.46
CA GLU A 147 -6.89 -10.97 5.91
C GLU A 147 -5.68 -10.23 6.49
N ILE A 148 -5.93 -9.36 7.47
CA ILE A 148 -4.90 -8.68 8.25
C ILE A 148 -5.14 -9.06 9.72
N ALA A 149 -4.24 -9.88 10.25
CA ALA A 149 -4.25 -10.36 11.63
C ALA A 149 -2.90 -10.06 12.30
N PRO A 150 -2.66 -8.82 12.78
CA PRO A 150 -1.46 -8.49 13.53
C PRO A 150 -1.34 -9.32 14.80
N THR A 151 -0.11 -9.65 15.18
CA THR A 151 0.18 -10.22 16.49
C THR A 151 0.01 -9.16 17.60
N THR A 152 -0.08 -9.57 18.87
CA THR A 152 -0.21 -8.67 20.04
C THR A 152 0.66 -7.40 19.99
N PRO A 153 1.97 -7.44 19.66
CA PRO A 153 2.81 -6.24 19.61
C PRO A 153 2.67 -5.44 18.31
N GLU A 154 1.72 -5.73 17.44
CA GLU A 154 1.58 -5.10 16.14
C GLU A 154 0.26 -4.33 16.00
N LYS A 155 0.25 -3.34 15.12
CA LYS A 155 -0.95 -2.60 14.73
C LYS A 155 -0.84 -2.19 13.27
N TYR A 156 -1.93 -2.31 12.54
CA TYR A 156 -2.07 -1.80 11.19
C TYR A 156 -3.13 -0.70 11.16
N ILE A 157 -2.87 0.38 10.43
CA ILE A 157 -3.84 1.45 10.20
C ILE A 157 -4.04 1.60 8.70
N LEU A 158 -5.21 1.19 8.22
CA LEU A 158 -5.64 1.35 6.83
C LEU A 158 -6.22 2.75 6.69
N ARG A 159 -5.42 3.68 6.18
CA ARG A 159 -5.83 5.08 6.02
C ARG A 159 -5.46 5.70 4.68
N HIS A 160 -4.60 5.04 3.91
CA HIS A 160 -4.10 5.58 2.66
C HIS A 160 -4.90 4.96 1.53
N ILE A 161 -4.22 4.68 0.41
CA ILE A 161 -4.82 4.11 -0.78
C ILE A 161 -5.30 2.68 -0.49
N ILE A 162 -6.51 2.36 -0.91
CA ILE A 162 -7.03 1.00 -0.98
C ILE A 162 -7.74 0.83 -2.32
N GLY A 163 -7.57 -0.31 -2.97
CA GLY A 163 -8.29 -0.59 -4.19
C GLY A 163 -8.17 -2.03 -4.66
N VAL A 164 -9.07 -2.40 -5.56
CA VAL A 164 -9.20 -3.74 -6.12
C VAL A 164 -8.83 -3.71 -7.59
N GLU A 165 -7.89 -4.58 -7.95
CA GLU A 165 -7.61 -4.93 -9.34
C GLU A 165 -8.53 -6.06 -9.77
N GLU A 166 -9.14 -5.90 -10.94
CA GLU A 166 -9.69 -7.01 -11.70
C GLU A 166 -8.59 -7.57 -12.59
N VAL A 167 -7.95 -8.65 -12.11
CA VAL A 167 -6.77 -9.26 -12.74
C VAL A 167 -7.15 -9.91 -14.06
N GLN A 168 -8.36 -10.47 -14.12
CA GLN A 168 -8.95 -11.02 -15.31
C GLN A 168 -10.43 -10.69 -15.31
N ALA A 169 -10.86 -9.96 -16.35
CA ALA A 169 -12.27 -9.79 -16.63
C ALA A 169 -12.83 -11.12 -17.14
N GLY A 170 -13.77 -11.69 -16.39
CA GLY A 170 -14.62 -12.74 -16.92
C GLY A 170 -15.53 -12.09 -17.95
N VAL A 171 -15.39 -12.40 -19.25
CA VAL A 171 -16.07 -11.62 -20.30
C VAL A 171 -17.59 -11.62 -20.08
N ASP A 172 -18.10 -10.41 -19.83
CA ASP A 172 -19.45 -9.86 -19.59
C ASP A 172 -20.33 -10.47 -18.48
N ALA A 173 -20.39 -9.77 -17.33
CA ALA A 173 -21.60 -9.55 -16.51
C ALA A 173 -21.40 -8.54 -15.34
N GLU A 174 -20.17 -8.10 -15.03
CA GLU A 174 -20.01 -7.09 -13.98
C GLU A 174 -20.27 -5.68 -14.52
N THR A 175 -21.30 -5.05 -14.00
CA THR A 175 -21.64 -3.64 -14.18
C THR A 175 -21.44 -2.87 -12.88
N GLU A 176 -21.46 -1.54 -12.98
CA GLU A 176 -21.33 -0.70 -11.80
C GLU A 176 -22.44 -1.02 -10.78
N GLY A 177 -22.01 -1.34 -9.54
CA GLY A 177 -22.92 -1.75 -8.47
C GLY A 177 -23.16 -3.25 -8.35
N ASP A 178 -22.56 -4.10 -9.19
CA ASP A 178 -22.71 -5.56 -9.08
C ASP A 178 -21.79 -6.20 -8.04
N VAL A 179 -20.64 -5.57 -7.77
CA VAL A 179 -19.65 -6.07 -6.81
C VAL A 179 -19.34 -4.99 -5.78
N ALA A 180 -19.49 -5.36 -4.51
CA ALA A 180 -19.17 -4.51 -3.38
C ALA A 180 -18.05 -5.09 -2.52
N ILE A 181 -17.27 -4.21 -1.90
CA ILE A 181 -16.17 -4.51 -1.00
C ILE A 181 -16.62 -4.25 0.43
N LEU A 182 -16.55 -5.29 1.26
CA LEU A 182 -16.98 -5.28 2.65
C LEU A 182 -15.80 -5.48 3.59
N PHE A 183 -15.83 -4.77 4.70
CA PHE A 183 -14.83 -4.82 5.76
C PHE A 183 -15.45 -5.45 6.99
N TYR A 184 -14.77 -6.45 7.57
CA TYR A 184 -15.19 -7.10 8.80
C TYR A 184 -14.07 -7.03 9.83
N LEU A 185 -14.32 -6.40 10.96
CA LEU A 185 -13.40 -6.39 12.11
C LEU A 185 -13.92 -7.37 13.16
N ASP A 186 -13.15 -8.42 13.45
CA ASP A 186 -13.53 -9.53 14.34
C ASP A 186 -14.88 -10.18 13.96
N GLY A 187 -15.18 -10.19 12.66
CA GLY A 187 -16.43 -10.71 12.12
C GLY A 187 -17.60 -9.73 12.12
N ALA A 188 -17.49 -8.57 12.78
CA ALA A 188 -18.50 -7.52 12.73
C ALA A 188 -18.32 -6.67 11.44
N PRO A 189 -19.37 -6.47 10.62
CA PRO A 189 -19.28 -5.63 9.43
C PRO A 189 -19.07 -4.15 9.82
N LEU A 190 -18.20 -3.46 9.10
CA LEU A 190 -17.97 -2.02 9.22
C LEU A 190 -18.78 -1.26 8.16
N ASP A 191 -20.09 -1.47 8.17
CA ASP A 191 -21.02 -0.95 7.17
C ASP A 191 -22.46 -0.93 7.72
N ILE A 192 -23.42 -0.45 6.92
CA ILE A 192 -24.86 -0.59 7.21
C ILE A 192 -25.23 -2.07 7.43
N GLU A 193 -26.16 -2.32 8.35
CA GLU A 193 -26.52 -3.69 8.75
C GLU A 193 -27.54 -4.35 7.80
N THR A 194 -28.28 -3.54 7.04
CA THR A 194 -29.33 -4.02 6.14
C THR A 194 -29.27 -3.31 4.80
N SER A 195 -29.66 -4.00 3.73
CA SER A 195 -29.69 -3.44 2.37
C SER A 195 -30.84 -2.44 2.13
N THR A 196 -31.62 -2.10 3.15
CA THR A 196 -32.74 -1.15 3.04
C THR A 196 -32.26 0.31 2.93
N GLU A 197 -31.06 0.60 3.44
CA GLU A 197 -30.45 1.93 3.43
C GLU A 197 -29.51 2.14 2.23
N GLY A 198 -29.24 1.07 1.46
CA GLY A 198 -28.33 1.07 0.32
C GLY A 198 -27.76 -0.32 0.06
N VAL A 199 -26.99 -0.45 -1.01
CA VAL A 199 -26.21 -1.67 -1.26
C VAL A 199 -25.12 -1.78 -0.19
N LEU A 200 -24.93 -2.98 0.37
CA LEU A 200 -23.88 -3.23 1.34
C LEU A 200 -22.50 -3.08 0.68
N GLY A 201 -21.58 -2.45 1.38
CA GLY A 201 -20.18 -2.27 1.03
C GLY A 201 -19.93 -1.09 0.11
N ILE A 202 -18.66 -0.92 -0.22
CA ILE A 202 -18.22 0.10 -1.18
C ILE A 202 -18.17 -0.55 -2.57
N SER A 203 -18.78 0.07 -3.57
CA SER A 203 -18.69 -0.40 -4.97
C SER A 203 -17.23 -0.60 -5.37
N ARG A 204 -16.90 -1.76 -5.95
CA ARG A 204 -15.54 -2.04 -6.46
C ARG A 204 -15.09 -0.98 -7.47
N TYR A 205 -16.01 -0.51 -8.33
CA TYR A 205 -15.74 0.52 -9.32
C TYR A 205 -15.34 1.86 -8.70
N ALA A 206 -15.73 2.14 -7.46
CA ALA A 206 -15.30 3.35 -6.74
C ALA A 206 -13.86 3.27 -6.22
N MET A 207 -13.25 2.08 -6.22
CA MET A 207 -11.90 1.84 -5.71
C MET A 207 -11.05 0.97 -6.65
N PRO A 208 -10.89 1.32 -7.93
CA PRO A 208 -10.08 0.54 -8.86
C PRO A 208 -8.60 0.64 -8.50
N MET A 209 -7.86 -0.45 -8.71
CA MET A 209 -6.40 -0.47 -8.61
C MET A 209 -5.75 -0.98 -9.91
N PRO A 210 -4.95 -0.15 -10.60
CA PRO A 210 -4.77 1.28 -10.39
C PRO A 210 -5.98 2.12 -10.86
N PRO A 211 -6.12 3.37 -10.41
CA PRO A 211 -6.99 4.35 -11.05
C PRO A 211 -6.48 4.67 -12.48
N ALA A 212 -7.38 4.92 -13.42
CA ALA A 212 -7.06 5.12 -14.84
C ALA A 212 -8.04 6.08 -15.51
N GLU A 213 -7.67 6.68 -16.64
CA GLU A 213 -8.48 7.70 -17.37
C GLU A 213 -9.88 7.21 -17.76
N THR A 214 -10.05 5.91 -17.92
CA THR A 214 -11.31 5.26 -18.34
C THR A 214 -12.12 4.69 -17.17
N THR A 215 -11.65 4.84 -15.93
CA THR A 215 -12.32 4.40 -14.70
C THR A 215 -12.35 5.57 -13.70
N GLU A 216 -12.24 5.30 -12.39
CA GLU A 216 -12.03 6.37 -11.42
C GLU A 216 -10.62 6.94 -11.54
N ASN A 217 -10.54 8.25 -11.79
CA ASN A 217 -9.27 8.95 -12.01
C ASN A 217 -8.48 9.22 -10.72
N ASN A 218 -9.14 9.09 -9.58
CA ASN A 218 -8.54 9.33 -8.27
C ASN A 218 -8.48 8.03 -7.46
N PRO A 219 -7.40 7.78 -6.73
CA PRO A 219 -7.36 6.63 -5.83
C PRO A 219 -8.37 6.80 -4.70
N PHE A 220 -9.08 5.72 -4.37
CA PHE A 220 -9.88 5.66 -3.18
C PHE A 220 -8.99 5.61 -1.93
N THR A 221 -9.38 6.32 -0.88
CA THR A 221 -8.61 6.38 0.38
C THR A 221 -9.51 6.28 1.59
N LEU A 222 -8.95 5.76 2.69
CA LEU A 222 -9.58 5.74 4.01
C LEU A 222 -9.05 6.88 4.90
N GLU A 223 -8.59 7.98 4.31
CA GLU A 223 -7.89 9.03 5.07
C GLU A 223 -8.81 9.75 6.05
N ALA A 224 -10.07 9.95 5.65
CA ALA A 224 -11.09 10.59 6.47
C ALA A 224 -11.54 9.71 7.65
N ASN A 225 -11.69 8.39 7.42
CA ASN A 225 -12.14 7.41 8.40
C ASN A 225 -11.24 6.17 8.36
N PRO A 226 -10.06 6.20 9.00
CA PRO A 226 -9.14 5.08 9.03
C PRO A 226 -9.72 3.85 9.73
N ILE A 227 -9.36 2.66 9.24
CA ILE A 227 -9.63 1.40 9.96
C ILE A 227 -8.36 1.01 10.71
N GLU A 228 -8.47 0.91 12.04
CA GLU A 228 -7.39 0.44 12.90
C GLU A 228 -7.57 -1.03 13.24
N VAL A 229 -6.52 -1.81 13.04
CA VAL A 229 -6.45 -3.23 13.40
C VAL A 229 -5.35 -3.37 14.45
N ALA A 230 -5.76 -3.44 15.71
CA ALA A 230 -4.84 -3.66 16.83
C ALA A 230 -4.45 -5.14 16.92
N GLY A 231 -3.37 -5.44 17.64
CA GLY A 231 -2.91 -6.81 17.87
C GLY A 231 -4.02 -7.70 18.41
N ASP A 232 -4.03 -8.96 17.95
CA ASP A 232 -5.03 -9.98 18.29
C ASP A 232 -6.46 -9.73 17.75
N HIS A 233 -6.66 -8.64 17.00
CA HIS A 233 -7.87 -8.41 16.21
C HIS A 233 -7.64 -8.81 14.74
N THR A 234 -8.70 -9.22 14.06
CA THR A 234 -8.63 -9.66 12.66
C THR A 234 -9.53 -8.82 11.77
N LEU A 235 -8.93 -8.19 10.77
CA LEU A 235 -9.67 -7.55 9.68
C LEU A 235 -9.73 -8.51 8.47
N LYS A 236 -10.93 -8.77 7.98
CA LYS A 236 -11.17 -9.43 6.70
C LYS A 236 -11.76 -8.45 5.72
N VAL A 237 -11.22 -8.42 4.50
CA VAL A 237 -11.79 -7.66 3.38
C VAL A 237 -12.28 -8.64 2.34
N LYS A 238 -13.55 -8.52 1.99
CA LYS A 238 -14.23 -9.44 1.09
C LYS A 238 -14.89 -8.71 -0.06
N ALA A 239 -14.99 -9.35 -1.21
CA ALA A 239 -15.87 -8.92 -2.28
C ALA A 239 -17.16 -9.75 -2.25
N ARG A 240 -18.29 -9.12 -2.51
CA ARG A 240 -19.62 -9.77 -2.57
C ARG A 240 -20.32 -9.41 -3.87
N ASN A 241 -20.95 -10.40 -4.47
CA ASN A 241 -21.90 -10.17 -5.55
C ASN A 241 -23.21 -9.60 -4.97
N VAL A 242 -23.53 -8.37 -5.33
CA VAL A 242 -24.70 -7.60 -4.88
C VAL A 242 -25.64 -7.24 -6.04
N SER A 243 -25.44 -7.82 -7.23
CA SER A 243 -26.26 -7.61 -8.44
C SER A 243 -27.74 -8.06 -8.31
N GLY A 244 -28.09 -8.76 -7.23
CA GLY A 244 -29.40 -9.39 -7.04
C GLY A 244 -29.58 -10.71 -7.81
N GLY A 245 -28.57 -11.15 -8.56
CA GLY A 245 -28.57 -12.40 -9.31
C GLY A 245 -27.18 -13.05 -9.35
N ALA A 246 -27.06 -14.21 -9.99
CA ALA A 246 -25.75 -14.79 -10.23
C ALA A 246 -25.05 -14.05 -11.37
N LEU A 247 -23.78 -13.68 -11.18
CA LEU A 247 -22.92 -13.16 -12.23
C LEU A 247 -22.30 -14.34 -12.97
N PHE A 248 -22.37 -14.33 -14.30
CA PHE A 248 -21.83 -15.39 -15.14
C PHE A 248 -20.73 -14.84 -16.02
N ALA A 249 -19.71 -15.65 -16.27
CA ALA A 249 -18.65 -15.29 -17.18
C ALA A 249 -18.16 -16.50 -17.97
N THR A 250 -17.73 -16.24 -19.21
CA THR A 250 -17.13 -17.28 -20.07
C THR A 250 -15.78 -17.78 -19.53
N THR A 251 -15.09 -16.93 -18.78
CA THR A 251 -13.88 -17.26 -18.01
C THR A 251 -14.03 -16.78 -16.58
N GLU A 252 -13.35 -17.42 -15.64
CA GLU A 252 -13.35 -16.97 -14.24
C GLU A 252 -12.90 -15.51 -14.09
N ALA A 253 -13.71 -14.70 -13.42
CA ALA A 253 -13.32 -13.36 -13.01
C ALA A 253 -12.39 -13.47 -11.79
N GLN A 254 -11.35 -12.63 -11.76
CA GLN A 254 -10.33 -12.66 -10.71
C GLN A 254 -10.07 -11.28 -10.14
N TYR A 255 -10.05 -11.20 -8.81
CA TYR A 255 -9.89 -9.95 -8.07
C TYR A 255 -8.68 -10.02 -7.14
N LYS A 256 -8.05 -8.87 -6.91
CA LYS A 256 -6.90 -8.74 -6.01
C LYS A 256 -6.91 -7.40 -5.30
N LEU A 257 -6.82 -7.42 -3.98
CA LEU A 257 -6.82 -6.21 -3.15
C LEU A 257 -5.41 -5.69 -2.93
N TYR A 258 -5.25 -4.37 -3.00
CA TYR A 258 -4.05 -3.64 -2.65
C TYR A 258 -4.42 -2.59 -1.60
N VAL A 259 -3.66 -2.53 -0.50
CA VAL A 259 -3.87 -1.53 0.55
C VAL A 259 -2.56 -0.98 1.06
N VAL A 260 -2.47 0.34 1.18
CA VAL A 260 -1.39 1.04 1.84
C VAL A 260 -1.76 1.29 3.28
N VAL A 261 -0.91 0.83 4.19
CA VAL A 261 -1.14 0.85 5.64
C VAL A 261 0.03 1.48 6.37
N ASP A 262 -0.25 2.11 7.50
CA ASP A 262 0.77 2.35 8.51
C ASP A 262 0.92 1.09 9.35
N TYR A 263 2.13 0.56 9.43
CA TYR A 263 2.48 -0.55 10.31
C TYR A 263 3.17 0.01 11.56
N TYR A 264 2.80 -0.53 12.71
CA TYR A 264 3.43 -0.27 14.00
C TYR A 264 3.78 -1.59 14.68
N LYS A 265 4.97 -1.64 15.28
CA LYS A 265 5.43 -2.69 16.17
C LYS A 265 5.84 -2.07 17.50
N PHE A 266 5.10 -2.40 18.55
CA PHE A 266 5.43 -2.06 19.92
C PHE A 266 6.59 -2.93 20.37
N VAL A 267 7.75 -2.31 20.59
CA VAL A 267 8.86 -2.96 21.29
C VAL A 267 8.59 -2.77 22.77
N GLY A 268 8.23 -3.85 23.47
CA GLY A 268 8.12 -3.82 24.93
C GLY A 268 9.42 -3.27 25.53
N GLY A 269 9.31 -2.29 26.43
CA GLY A 269 10.47 -1.73 27.12
C GLY A 269 11.26 -2.86 27.78
N ALA A 270 12.57 -2.89 27.49
CA ALA A 270 13.52 -3.69 28.25
C ALA A 270 13.62 -3.19 29.70
#